data_AF-A0A314YA33-F1
#
_entry.id   AF-A0A314YA33-F1
#
_cell.length_a   1.000
_cell.length_b   1.000
_cell.length_c   1.000
_cell.angle_alpha   90.00
_cell.angle_beta   90.00
_cell.angle_gamma   90.00
#
_symmetry.space_group_name_H-M   'P 1'
#
loop_
_entity.id
_entity.type
_entity.pdbx_description
1 polymer ?
#
loop_
_entity_poly.entity_id
_entity_poly.type
_entity_poly.pdbx_seq_one_letter_code
_entity_poly.pdbx_strand_id
1 'polypeptide(L)'
;MGWMLDNRRGQFEEELGGLKNVEDLRKQPFYRFLLRTNLLHSIALGGVLYAVGGFPFLVWGMGVRTTFFHHATFLVNSVGHMWGNKAWNTGDMSTNNWWLAIIVFGEGWHNNHHAFDYSARHGLEWWQVDFTWYTIRFLQAIGLATDVKVPTETQKQRKASNGRIMATQN
;
A
#
# COMPACT_ATOMS: atom_id res chain seq x y z
N MET A 1 3.35 -8.94 -12.19
CA MET A 1 3.51 -10.28 -11.58
C MET A 1 4.87 -10.93 -11.86
N GLY A 2 5.54 -10.67 -12.99
CA GLY A 2 6.80 -11.33 -13.35
C GLY A 2 7.90 -11.28 -12.27
N TRP A 3 7.99 -10.17 -11.51
CA TRP A 3 8.96 -10.02 -10.42
C TRP A 3 8.81 -11.05 -9.28
N MET A 4 7.62 -11.61 -9.06
CA MET A 4 7.44 -12.64 -8.02
C MET A 4 8.02 -14.00 -8.40
N LEU A 5 8.21 -14.23 -9.70
CA LEU A 5 8.81 -15.45 -10.24
C LEU A 5 10.31 -15.23 -10.52
N ASP A 6 10.85 -14.07 -10.15
CA ASP A 6 12.25 -13.73 -10.33
C ASP A 6 13.09 -14.34 -9.20
N ASN A 7 14.15 -15.05 -9.58
CA ASN A 7 15.05 -15.74 -8.65
C ASN A 7 16.16 -14.85 -8.10
N ARG A 8 16.20 -13.55 -8.44
CA ARG A 8 17.19 -12.57 -7.96
C ARG A 8 16.96 -12.08 -6.52
N ARG A 9 16.07 -12.71 -5.76
CA ARG A 9 15.76 -12.34 -4.37
C ARG A 9 17.00 -12.14 -3.49
N GLY A 10 17.99 -13.03 -3.58
CA GLY A 10 19.21 -12.93 -2.79
C GLY A 10 20.06 -11.70 -3.11
N GLN A 11 20.07 -11.25 -4.36
CA GLN A 11 20.77 -10.03 -4.78
C GLN A 11 20.08 -8.78 -4.21
N PHE A 12 18.74 -8.74 -4.24
CA PHE A 12 17.98 -7.65 -3.64
C PHE A 12 18.15 -7.57 -2.12
N GLU A 13 18.26 -8.71 -1.43
CA GLU A 13 18.51 -8.73 0.02
C GLU A 13 19.87 -8.11 0.37
N GLU A 14 20.90 -8.30 -0.47
CA GLU A 14 22.21 -7.70 -0.28
C GLU A 14 22.20 -6.19 -0.59
N GLU A 15 21.62 -5.80 -1.74
CA GLU A 15 21.54 -4.40 -2.18
C GLU A 15 20.67 -3.53 -1.25
N LEU A 16 19.56 -4.07 -0.76
CA LEU A 16 18.58 -3.35 0.08
C LEU A 16 18.88 -3.48 1.58
N GLY A 17 20.06 -3.93 1.99
CA GLY A 17 20.44 -4.02 3.41
C GLY A 17 19.70 -5.10 4.22
N GLY A 18 18.95 -5.97 3.54
CA GLY A 18 18.23 -7.11 4.10
C GLY A 18 17.33 -6.73 5.29
N LEU A 19 17.39 -7.55 6.34
CA LEU A 19 16.55 -7.37 7.52
C LEU A 19 16.94 -6.18 8.40
N LYS A 20 18.08 -5.51 8.16
CA LYS A 20 18.51 -4.36 8.96
C LYS A 20 17.58 -3.17 8.81
N ASN A 21 16.93 -3.03 7.64
CA ASN A 21 16.03 -1.91 7.35
C ASN A 21 14.64 -2.02 8.00
N VAL A 22 14.33 -3.16 8.63
CA VAL A 22 13.01 -3.44 9.25
C VAL A 22 13.15 -3.93 10.69
N GLU A 23 14.26 -3.60 11.35
CA GLU A 23 14.60 -4.10 12.68
C GLU A 23 13.60 -3.63 13.75
N ASP A 24 12.99 -2.46 13.55
CA ASP A 24 11.89 -1.93 14.36
C ASP A 24 10.66 -2.84 14.30
N LEU A 25 10.26 -3.30 13.11
CA LEU A 25 9.13 -4.23 12.92
C LEU A 25 9.43 -5.61 13.50
N ARG A 26 10.66 -6.12 13.31
CA ARG A 26 11.07 -7.45 13.79
C ARG A 26 11.02 -7.59 15.32
N LYS A 27 11.29 -6.49 16.03
CA LYS A 27 11.24 -6.47 17.50
C LYS A 27 9.81 -6.57 18.04
N GLN A 28 8.80 -6.19 17.27
CA GLN A 28 7.42 -6.17 17.74
C GLN A 28 6.88 -7.60 17.93
N PRO A 29 6.35 -7.96 19.11
CA PRO A 29 5.82 -9.29 19.37
C PRO A 29 4.58 -9.60 18.51
N PHE A 30 3.78 -8.59 18.19
CA PHE A 30 2.59 -8.72 17.35
C PHE A 30 2.91 -9.24 15.95
N TYR A 31 3.85 -8.61 15.23
CA TYR A 31 4.23 -9.07 13.89
C TYR A 31 4.90 -10.45 13.91
N ARG A 32 5.68 -10.76 14.96
CA ARG A 32 6.25 -12.10 15.16
C ARG A 32 5.18 -13.16 15.37
N PHE A 33 4.13 -12.84 16.13
CA PHE A 33 2.97 -13.71 16.30
C PHE A 33 2.27 -13.95 14.97
N LEU A 34 1.89 -12.88 14.26
CA LEU A 34 1.22 -12.98 12.95
C LEU A 34 2.02 -13.83 11.96
N LEU A 35 3.33 -13.62 11.86
CA LEU A 35 4.19 -14.39 10.95
C LEU A 35 4.21 -15.88 11.30
N ARG A 36 4.30 -16.23 12.59
CA ARG A 36 4.33 -17.63 13.06
C ARG A 36 3.00 -18.34 12.89
N THR A 37 1.89 -17.64 13.05
CA THR A 37 0.53 -18.23 13.01
C THR A 37 -0.20 -18.00 11.69
N ASN A 38 0.41 -17.35 10.70
CA ASN A 38 -0.25 -17.00 9.44
C ASN A 38 -0.92 -18.20 8.73
N LEU A 39 -0.23 -19.35 8.69
CA LEU A 39 -0.78 -20.57 8.11
C LEU A 39 -1.99 -21.07 8.90
N LEU A 40 -1.93 -21.01 10.24
CA LEU A 40 -3.05 -21.40 11.10
C LEU A 40 -4.26 -20.50 10.88
N HIS A 41 -4.08 -19.19 10.74
CA HIS A 41 -5.19 -18.27 10.42
C HIS A 41 -5.86 -18.63 9.09
N SER A 42 -5.06 -18.95 8.07
CA SER A 42 -5.56 -19.35 6.74
C SER A 42 -6.35 -20.67 6.80
N ILE A 43 -5.81 -21.67 7.50
CA ILE A 43 -6.48 -22.97 7.69
C ILE A 43 -7.77 -22.80 8.51
N ALA A 44 -7.72 -22.02 9.60
CA ALA A 44 -8.88 -21.78 10.43
C ALA A 44 -10.01 -21.09 9.66
N LEU A 45 -9.69 -20.04 8.89
CA LEU A 45 -10.67 -19.36 8.03
C LEU A 45 -11.26 -20.32 6.99
N GLY A 46 -10.41 -21.13 6.34
CA GLY A 46 -10.87 -22.16 5.40
C GLY A 46 -11.83 -23.17 6.08
N GLY A 47 -11.46 -23.68 7.25
CA GLY A 47 -12.29 -24.59 8.03
C GLY A 47 -13.65 -23.98 8.39
N VAL A 48 -13.69 -22.73 8.85
CA VAL A 48 -14.94 -22.01 9.15
C VAL A 48 -15.80 -21.84 7.89
N LEU A 49 -15.22 -21.39 6.79
CA LEU A 49 -15.94 -21.21 5.52
C LEU A 49 -16.54 -22.53 5.01
N TYR A 50 -15.76 -23.61 5.10
CA TYR A 50 -16.23 -24.94 4.73
C TYR A 50 -17.34 -25.44 5.65
N ALA A 51 -17.22 -25.24 6.96
CA ALA A 51 -18.24 -25.63 7.92
C ALA A 51 -19.57 -24.88 7.70
N VAL A 52 -19.51 -23.60 7.31
CA VAL A 52 -20.69 -22.75 7.10
C VAL A 52 -21.38 -23.01 5.76
N GLY A 53 -20.61 -23.19 4.67
CA GLY A 53 -21.18 -23.22 3.32
C GLY A 53 -20.50 -24.20 2.37
N GLY A 54 -19.70 -25.13 2.90
CA GLY A 54 -19.07 -26.19 2.14
C GLY A 54 -18.03 -25.70 1.14
N PHE A 55 -17.81 -26.52 0.11
CA PHE A 55 -16.78 -26.27 -0.91
C PHE A 55 -16.96 -24.95 -1.69
N PRO A 56 -18.18 -24.50 -2.06
CA PRO A 56 -18.36 -23.22 -2.73
C PRO A 56 -17.80 -22.04 -1.92
N PHE A 57 -17.97 -22.05 -0.60
CA PHE A 57 -17.46 -21.00 0.28
C PHE A 57 -15.93 -21.00 0.36
N LEU A 58 -15.28 -22.17 0.26
CA LEU A 58 -13.83 -22.25 0.10
C LEU A 58 -13.38 -21.64 -1.23
N VAL A 59 -14.02 -22.01 -2.34
CA VAL A 59 -13.65 -21.52 -3.67
C VAL A 59 -13.76 -20.00 -3.73
N TRP A 60 -14.90 -19.44 -3.30
CA TRP A 60 -15.13 -17.99 -3.38
C TRP A 60 -14.39 -17.21 -2.28
N GLY A 61 -14.49 -17.66 -1.03
CA GLY A 61 -13.95 -16.96 0.14
C GLY A 61 -12.43 -17.06 0.27
N MET A 62 -11.83 -18.14 -0.22
CA MET A 62 -10.37 -18.30 -0.25
C MET A 62 -9.82 -18.07 -1.65
N GLY A 63 -10.19 -18.90 -2.64
CA GLY A 63 -9.56 -18.89 -3.97
C GLY A 63 -9.80 -17.60 -4.74
N VAL A 64 -11.06 -17.33 -5.12
CA VAL A 64 -11.42 -16.18 -5.96
C VAL A 64 -11.10 -14.86 -5.27
N ARG A 65 -11.48 -14.70 -3.99
CA ARG A 65 -11.15 -13.52 -3.19
C ARG A 65 -9.65 -13.23 -3.20
N THR A 66 -8.82 -14.24 -2.93
CA THR A 66 -7.36 -14.06 -2.86
C THR A 66 -6.80 -13.68 -4.22
N THR A 67 -7.22 -14.35 -5.28
CA THR A 67 -6.80 -14.01 -6.66
C THR A 67 -7.17 -12.58 -7.01
N PHE A 68 -8.42 -12.16 -6.76
CA PHE A 68 -8.86 -10.79 -7.02
C PHE A 68 -8.03 -9.77 -6.24
N PHE A 69 -7.83 -10.00 -4.93
CA PHE A 69 -7.07 -9.09 -4.08
C PHE A 69 -5.61 -8.94 -4.52
N HIS A 70 -4.97 -10.04 -4.94
CA HIS A 70 -3.62 -10.00 -5.49
C HIS A 70 -3.57 -9.18 -6.79
N HIS A 71 -4.50 -9.40 -7.71
CA HIS A 71 -4.55 -8.61 -8.95
C HIS A 71 -4.78 -7.13 -8.68
N ALA A 72 -5.72 -6.79 -7.80
CA ALA A 72 -5.97 -5.42 -7.39
C ALA A 72 -4.69 -4.76 -6.83
N THR A 73 -4.01 -5.44 -5.90
CA THR A 73 -2.75 -4.95 -5.31
C THR A 73 -1.66 -4.78 -6.37
N PHE A 74 -1.51 -5.73 -7.29
CA PHE A 74 -0.47 -5.65 -8.32
C PHE A 74 -0.75 -4.59 -9.39
N LEU A 75 -2.01 -4.20 -9.60
CA LEU A 75 -2.33 -3.07 -10.46
C LEU A 75 -1.73 -1.77 -9.94
N VAL A 76 -1.54 -1.60 -8.62
CA VAL A 76 -0.84 -0.44 -8.06
C VAL A 76 0.59 -0.36 -8.59
N ASN A 77 1.32 -1.49 -8.58
CA ASN A 77 2.68 -1.57 -9.10
C ASN A 77 2.78 -1.44 -10.63
N SER A 78 1.71 -1.77 -11.36
CA SER A 78 1.67 -1.67 -12.82
C SER A 78 1.02 -0.37 -13.28
N VAL A 79 -0.31 -0.28 -13.22
CA VAL A 79 -1.08 0.90 -13.64
C VAL A 79 -0.60 2.15 -12.90
N GLY A 80 -0.36 2.06 -11.60
CA GLY A 80 0.13 3.19 -10.79
C GLY A 80 1.49 3.74 -11.24
N HIS A 81 2.26 3.02 -12.07
CA HIS A 81 3.52 3.50 -12.65
C HIS A 81 3.50 3.65 -14.18
N MET A 82 2.36 3.43 -14.83
CA MET A 82 2.27 3.45 -16.30
C MET A 82 1.24 4.44 -16.83
N TRP A 83 0.11 4.62 -16.15
CA TRP A 83 -0.98 5.46 -16.62
C TRP A 83 -1.57 6.20 -15.43
N GLY A 84 -1.61 7.54 -15.50
CA GLY A 84 -2.42 8.37 -14.62
C GLY A 84 -1.97 9.83 -14.67
N ASN A 85 -2.41 10.62 -13.70
CA ASN A 85 -1.95 11.99 -13.54
C ASN A 85 -0.71 12.05 -12.62
N LYS A 86 0.29 12.86 -12.98
CA LYS A 86 1.46 13.09 -12.13
C LYS A 86 1.41 14.50 -11.52
N ALA A 87 0.94 14.59 -10.28
CA ALA A 87 0.80 15.85 -9.56
C ALA A 87 2.11 16.35 -8.96
N TRP A 88 3.03 15.43 -8.66
CA TRP A 88 4.30 15.69 -7.97
C TRP A 88 5.48 15.15 -8.75
N ASN A 89 6.58 15.93 -8.78
CA ASN A 89 7.84 15.43 -9.28
C ASN A 89 8.53 14.58 -8.19
N THR A 90 8.42 13.27 -8.35
CA THR A 90 8.95 12.22 -7.45
C THR A 90 10.24 11.60 -7.97
N GLY A 91 10.66 11.90 -9.21
CA GLY A 91 11.81 11.26 -9.86
C GLY A 91 11.56 9.82 -10.37
N ASP A 92 10.41 9.23 -10.07
CA ASP A 92 9.99 7.91 -10.52
C ASP A 92 8.82 7.98 -11.52
N MET A 93 8.22 6.85 -11.90
CA MET A 93 7.09 6.79 -12.84
C MET A 93 5.71 6.77 -12.17
N SER A 94 5.60 6.99 -10.86
CA SER A 94 4.33 6.96 -10.14
C SER A 94 3.31 7.97 -10.69
N THR A 95 2.03 7.57 -10.69
CA THR A 95 0.88 8.31 -11.20
C THR A 95 -0.36 8.09 -10.33
N ASN A 96 -1.27 9.07 -10.31
CA ASN A 96 -2.54 9.05 -9.61
C ASN A 96 -3.68 8.55 -10.51
N ASN A 97 -4.51 7.65 -9.98
CA ASN A 97 -5.62 6.98 -10.66
C ASN A 97 -6.85 6.87 -9.75
N TRP A 98 -7.90 7.63 -10.07
CA TRP A 98 -9.09 7.73 -9.21
C TRP A 98 -9.90 6.42 -9.11
N TRP A 99 -10.07 5.71 -10.23
CA TRP A 99 -10.82 4.44 -10.24
C TRP A 99 -10.03 3.34 -9.54
N LEU A 100 -8.71 3.34 -9.68
CA LEU A 100 -7.83 2.42 -8.97
C LEU A 100 -7.92 2.71 -7.46
N ALA A 101 -7.91 3.98 -7.05
CA ALA A 101 -8.05 4.35 -5.65
C ALA A 101 -9.34 3.81 -5.00
N ILE A 102 -10.43 3.67 -5.75
CA ILE A 102 -11.65 3.03 -5.25
C ILE A 102 -11.43 1.51 -5.05
N ILE A 103 -10.82 0.82 -6.01
CA ILE A 103 -10.60 -0.63 -5.98
C ILE A 103 -9.62 -1.04 -4.86
N VAL A 104 -8.55 -0.27 -4.68
CA VAL A 104 -7.48 -0.55 -3.69
C VAL A 104 -7.52 0.42 -2.51
N PHE A 105 -8.70 0.97 -2.21
CA PHE A 105 -8.99 1.70 -0.98
C PHE A 105 -8.11 2.93 -0.68
N GLY A 106 -7.58 3.59 -1.70
CA GLY A 106 -6.80 4.82 -1.61
C GLY A 106 -5.41 4.73 -2.26
N GLU A 107 -4.88 3.52 -2.41
CA GLU A 107 -3.53 3.27 -2.97
C GLU A 107 -3.38 3.73 -4.44
N GLY A 108 -4.49 4.01 -5.13
CA GLY A 108 -4.46 4.56 -6.48
C GLY A 108 -3.96 6.01 -6.56
N TRP A 109 -3.88 6.75 -5.43
CA TRP A 109 -3.20 8.05 -5.36
C TRP A 109 -1.68 7.86 -5.23
N HIS A 110 -1.11 7.04 -6.10
CA HIS A 110 0.23 6.50 -5.96
C HIS A 110 1.32 7.56 -6.11
N ASN A 111 1.14 8.55 -6.99
CA ASN A 111 2.09 9.66 -7.09
C ASN A 111 2.09 10.54 -5.84
N ASN A 112 0.94 10.71 -5.18
CA ASN A 112 0.89 11.39 -3.89
C ASN A 112 1.62 10.59 -2.81
N HIS A 113 1.41 9.27 -2.77
CA HIS A 113 2.11 8.37 -1.85
C HIS A 113 3.63 8.47 -2.01
N HIS A 114 4.15 8.36 -3.24
CA HIS A 114 5.58 8.52 -3.53
C HIS A 114 6.11 9.92 -3.23
N ALA A 115 5.27 10.95 -3.29
CA ALA A 115 5.68 12.30 -2.94
C ALA A 115 5.87 12.50 -1.43
N PHE A 116 5.04 11.83 -0.63
CA PHE A 116 4.97 11.93 0.83
C PHE A 116 4.75 10.53 1.47
N ASP A 117 5.75 9.67 1.37
CA ASP A 117 5.74 8.27 1.83
C ASP A 117 5.43 8.10 3.33
N TYR A 118 5.78 9.10 4.14
CA TYR A 118 5.48 9.16 5.58
C TYR A 118 4.01 9.51 5.89
N SER A 119 3.22 9.93 4.90
CA SER A 119 1.84 10.36 5.09
C SER A 119 0.92 9.18 5.32
N ALA A 120 0.07 9.27 6.35
CA ALA A 120 -1.02 8.32 6.58
C ALA A 120 -2.19 8.47 5.58
N ARG A 121 -2.16 9.51 4.74
CA ARG A 121 -3.18 9.84 3.74
C ARG A 121 -2.55 9.86 2.35
N HIS A 122 -3.13 9.10 1.42
CA HIS A 122 -2.71 9.06 0.02
C HIS A 122 -3.46 10.10 -0.82
N GLY A 123 -4.77 10.25 -0.61
CA GLY A 123 -5.57 11.25 -1.32
C GLY A 123 -5.40 12.65 -0.75
N LEU A 124 -4.46 13.47 -1.22
CA LEU A 124 -4.13 14.78 -0.64
C LEU A 124 -5.14 15.90 -0.93
N GLU A 125 -6.00 15.73 -1.94
CA GLU A 125 -7.07 16.67 -2.26
C GLU A 125 -8.41 16.25 -1.65
N TRP A 126 -9.32 17.21 -1.45
CA TRP A 126 -10.62 16.94 -0.80
C TRP A 126 -11.50 15.96 -1.58
N TRP A 127 -11.38 15.93 -2.90
CA TRP A 127 -12.14 15.05 -3.81
C TRP A 127 -11.49 13.67 -3.98
N GLN A 128 -10.27 13.48 -3.47
CA GLN A 128 -9.55 12.22 -3.58
C GLN A 128 -10.03 11.25 -2.49
N VAL A 129 -10.94 10.36 -2.88
CA VAL A 129 -11.50 9.32 -2.00
C VAL A 129 -10.42 8.35 -1.54
N ASP A 130 -10.30 8.19 -0.24
CA ASP A 130 -9.26 7.38 0.41
C ASP A 130 -9.86 6.66 1.61
N PHE A 131 -10.30 5.41 1.40
CA PHE A 131 -10.98 4.62 2.42
C PHE A 131 -10.04 4.21 3.56
N THR A 132 -8.75 4.01 3.27
CA THR A 132 -7.72 3.80 4.29
C THR A 132 -7.59 5.02 5.20
N TRP A 133 -7.54 6.22 4.64
CA TRP A 133 -7.52 7.45 5.42
C TRP A 133 -8.76 7.62 6.31
N TYR A 134 -9.95 7.34 5.79
CA TYR A 134 -11.18 7.41 6.59
C TYR A 134 -11.15 6.42 7.76
N THR A 135 -10.62 5.21 7.53
CA THR A 135 -10.43 4.21 8.58
C THR A 135 -9.44 4.68 9.64
N ILE A 136 -8.30 5.24 9.24
CA ILE A 136 -7.30 5.81 10.17
C ILE A 136 -7.92 6.95 10.99
N ARG A 137 -8.72 7.82 10.36
CA ARG A 137 -9.42 8.91 11.06
C ARG A 137 -10.43 8.42 12.06
N PHE A 138 -11.18 7.37 11.73
CA PHE A 138 -12.07 6.71 12.67
C PHE A 138 -11.29 6.14 13.86
N LEU A 139 -10.21 5.39 13.61
CA LEU A 139 -9.34 4.84 14.65
C LEU A 139 -8.69 5.94 15.52
N GLN A 140 -8.32 7.07 14.93
CA GLN A 140 -7.81 8.23 15.64
C GLN A 140 -8.88 8.85 16.54
N ALA A 141 -10.12 8.96 16.06
CA ALA A 141 -11.23 9.52 16.83
C ALA A 141 -11.57 8.68 18.08
N ILE A 142 -11.43 7.36 18.00
CA ILE A 142 -11.64 6.46 19.15
C ILE A 142 -10.36 6.19 19.97
N GLY A 143 -9.26 6.88 19.66
CA GLY A 143 -8.01 6.82 20.43
C GLY A 143 -7.13 5.59 20.18
N LEU A 144 -7.43 4.77 19.15
CA LEU A 144 -6.62 3.60 18.77
C LEU A 144 -5.44 3.95 17.85
N ALA A 145 -5.54 5.04 17.10
CA ALA A 145 -4.44 5.55 16.27
C ALA A 145 -3.91 6.88 16.84
N THR A 146 -2.61 6.94 17.08
CA THR A 146 -1.90 8.11 17.61
C THR A 146 -0.72 8.47 16.70
N ASP A 147 -0.20 9.70 16.79
CA ASP A 147 0.91 10.19 15.93
C ASP A 147 0.64 10.06 14.41
N VAL A 148 -0.60 10.34 13.99
CA VAL A 148 -1.01 10.30 12.58
C VAL A 148 -0.40 11.49 11.83
N LYS A 149 0.45 11.22 10.84
CA LYS A 149 1.18 12.24 10.08
C LYS A 149 0.55 12.48 8.71
N VAL A 150 0.50 13.75 8.31
CA VAL A 150 0.08 14.21 6.97
C VAL A 150 0.98 15.37 6.55
N PRO A 151 1.22 15.58 5.24
CA PRO A 151 2.05 16.67 4.78
C PRO A 151 1.37 18.03 5.03
N THR A 152 2.15 18.97 5.54
CA THR A 152 1.76 20.37 5.69
C THR A 152 1.71 21.08 4.33
N GLU A 153 0.98 22.19 4.23
CA GLU A 153 0.97 23.01 3.01
C GLU A 153 2.37 23.49 2.62
N THR A 154 3.21 23.84 3.58
CA THR A 154 4.59 24.24 3.33
C THR A 154 5.42 23.09 2.72
N GLN A 155 5.27 21.86 3.23
CA GLN A 155 5.94 20.69 2.65
C GLN A 155 5.44 20.41 1.22
N LYS A 156 4.14 20.56 0.97
CA LYS A 156 3.55 20.45 -0.37
C LYS A 156 4.12 21.50 -1.33
N GLN A 157 4.13 22.77 -0.92
CA GLN A 157 4.69 23.88 -1.71
C GLN A 157 6.17 23.65 -2.04
N ARG A 158 6.97 23.20 -1.07
CA ARG A 158 8.39 22.89 -1.26
C ARG A 158 8.62 21.75 -2.26
N LYS A 159 7.81 20.68 -2.20
CA LYS A 159 7.89 19.58 -3.18
C LYS A 159 7.54 20.08 -4.58
N ALA A 160 6.52 20.92 -4.71
CA ALA A 160 6.12 21.53 -5.98
C ALA A 160 7.19 22.48 -6.55
N SER A 161 7.83 23.30 -5.72
CA SER A 161 8.88 24.23 -6.15
C SER A 161 10.14 23.50 -6.62
N ASN A 162 10.57 22.46 -5.88
CA ASN A 162 11.73 21.65 -6.26
C ASN A 162 11.51 20.98 -7.63
N GLY A 163 10.27 20.54 -7.90
CA GLY A 163 9.91 19.99 -9.20
C GLY A 163 10.06 20.99 -10.35
N ARG A 164 9.74 22.27 -10.12
CA ARG A 164 9.88 23.33 -11.13
C ARG A 164 11.34 23.68 -11.41
N ILE A 165 12.16 23.80 -10.37
CA ILE A 165 13.59 24.12 -10.52
C ILE A 165 14.30 23.05 -11.36
N MET A 166 14.03 21.78 -11.11
CA MET A 166 14.59 20.66 -11.89
C MET A 166 14.11 20.66 -13.35
N ALA A 167 12.87 21.11 -13.62
CA ALA A 167 12.34 21.19 -14.98
C ALA A 167 12.94 22.34 -15.80
N THR A 168 13.46 23.40 -15.15
CA THR A 168 14.07 24.56 -15.82
C THR A 168 15.57 24.41 -16.10
N GLN A 169 16.22 23.37 -15.56
CA GLN A 169 17.66 23.12 -15.71
C GLN A 169 18.00 22.03 -16.74
N ASN A 170 16.98 21.38 -17.32
CA ASN A 170 17.10 20.41 -18.42
C ASN A 170 16.57 21.02 -19.72
#